data_AF-A0A7V9ZV84-F1
#
_entry.id   AF-A0A7V9ZV84-F1
#
_cell.length_a   1.000
_cell.length_b   1.000
_cell.length_c   1.000
_cell.angle_alpha   90.00
_cell.angle_beta   90.00
_cell.angle_gamma   90.00
#
_symmetry.space_group_name_H-M   'P 1'
#
loop_
_entity.id
_entity.type
_entity.pdbx_description
1 polymer ?
#
loop_
_entity_poly.entity_id
_entity_poly.type
_entity_poly.pdbx_seq_one_letter_code
_entity_poly.pdbx_strand_id
1 'polypeptide(L)'
;MSARPAGRVSKSSTSSSPTSERARSAVAIPSSARPANGTSRPRPRTTRTAPSAPTSAATWAASECSTARRDYGQPGRTSAVTGAWKRALVLAPHTDDGELGCGGTMARLVEGGCEVRYVAFSIATRSLPPGFEPDTLAREVREATAELGIPEESLTVHDFDVRTFPERRQDLLELLVALWDEWQPDVVFQPSHHDVHQDHQTIAQEGLRAFKRTTILGYEVPWNNFDFSYGAYISLEKHHVERKVAALARYASQQHRRYANPEYVWNLARVHGVNVNREYAECFQVYRIVV
;
A
#
# COMPACT_ATOMS: atom_id res chain seq x y z
N MET A 1 9.55 19.17 58.97
CA MET A 1 9.74 18.41 60.24
C MET A 1 8.65 17.35 60.28
N SER A 2 8.86 16.05 60.39
CA SER A 2 10.02 15.22 60.71
C SER A 2 9.85 13.88 59.99
N ALA A 3 10.91 13.38 59.39
CA ALA A 3 11.03 12.00 58.96
C ALA A 3 11.22 11.07 60.18
N ARG A 4 10.90 9.77 60.04
CA ARG A 4 11.78 8.61 60.35
C ARG A 4 11.04 7.26 60.16
N PRO A 5 11.78 6.13 60.01
CA PRO A 5 11.49 5.14 58.97
C PRO A 5 11.44 3.67 59.45
N ALA A 6 11.33 2.77 58.47
CA ALA A 6 11.90 1.41 58.36
C ALA A 6 11.32 0.26 59.21
N GLY A 7 10.95 -0.81 58.50
CA GLY A 7 10.72 -2.15 59.06
C GLY A 7 10.83 -3.21 57.96
N ARG A 8 12.05 -3.72 57.75
CA ARG A 8 12.38 -4.87 56.90
C ARG A 8 12.30 -6.13 57.77
N VAL A 9 11.58 -7.17 57.32
CA VAL A 9 11.78 -8.54 57.84
C VAL A 9 11.75 -9.54 56.69
N SER A 10 12.89 -10.18 56.52
CA SER A 10 13.15 -11.39 55.72
C SER A 10 12.94 -12.66 56.56
N LYS A 11 12.59 -13.77 55.90
CA LYS A 11 12.96 -15.18 56.18
C LYS A 11 12.28 -16.02 55.08
N SER A 12 12.98 -16.63 54.10
CA SER A 12 13.67 -17.95 54.14
C SER A 12 12.83 -19.02 54.83
N SER A 13 12.52 -20.20 54.27
CA SER A 13 13.39 -21.10 53.49
C SER A 13 12.58 -22.31 52.96
N THR A 14 13.17 -23.00 51.96
CA THR A 14 13.13 -24.48 51.69
C THR A 14 11.78 -25.13 51.37
N SER A 15 11.63 -26.15 50.52
CA SER A 15 12.43 -26.91 49.54
C SER A 15 11.53 -28.09 49.13
N SER A 16 11.41 -28.44 47.85
CA SER A 16 11.37 -29.84 47.36
C SER A 16 10.82 -29.92 45.93
N SER A 17 11.66 -30.38 45.02
CA SER A 17 11.26 -31.00 43.75
C SER A 17 10.46 -32.29 44.01
N PRO A 18 9.66 -32.76 43.03
CA PRO A 18 10.20 -33.82 42.19
C PRO A 18 9.85 -33.71 40.70
N THR A 19 10.73 -34.32 39.94
CA THR A 19 10.67 -34.74 38.53
C THR A 19 9.38 -35.47 38.15
N SER A 20 8.82 -35.16 36.97
CA SER A 20 8.33 -36.21 36.06
C SER A 20 8.25 -35.71 34.61
N GLU A 21 9.12 -36.31 33.81
CA GLU A 21 9.09 -36.52 32.36
C GLU A 21 7.71 -36.90 31.79
N ARG A 22 7.44 -36.42 30.56
CA ARG A 22 6.63 -36.99 29.45
C ARG A 22 5.83 -35.87 28.76
N ALA A 23 5.62 -35.85 27.46
CA ALA A 23 6.27 -36.45 26.30
C ALA A 23 5.70 -35.66 25.11
N ARG A 24 6.55 -35.29 24.15
CA ARG A 24 6.13 -34.69 22.88
C ARG A 24 5.38 -35.75 22.08
N SER A 25 4.10 -35.53 21.80
CA SER A 25 3.38 -36.37 20.85
C SER A 25 3.63 -35.85 19.44
N ALA A 26 4.57 -36.50 18.75
CA ALA A 26 4.73 -36.40 17.30
C ALA A 26 3.55 -37.12 16.63
N VAL A 27 2.86 -36.44 15.72
CA VAL A 27 1.85 -37.04 14.85
C VAL A 27 2.58 -37.89 13.81
N ALA A 28 2.49 -39.20 13.94
CA ALA A 28 2.97 -40.16 12.97
C ALA A 28 1.96 -40.28 11.80
N ILE A 29 2.44 -40.05 10.58
CA ILE A 29 1.70 -40.35 9.35
C ILE A 29 1.85 -41.85 9.07
N PRO A 30 0.75 -42.63 8.96
CA PRO A 30 0.86 -44.04 8.61
C PRO A 30 1.16 -44.22 7.12
N SER A 31 2.25 -44.94 6.85
CA SER A 31 2.59 -45.54 5.56
C SER A 31 1.62 -46.67 5.25
N SER A 32 0.81 -46.54 4.19
CA SER A 32 -0.01 -47.63 3.67
C SER A 32 0.66 -48.26 2.44
N ALA A 33 1.03 -49.52 2.60
CA ALA A 33 1.57 -50.40 1.58
C ALA A 33 0.61 -50.63 0.40
N ARG A 34 1.19 -50.82 -0.79
CA ARG A 34 0.52 -51.28 -2.01
C ARG A 34 -0.02 -52.71 -1.85
N PRO A 35 -1.15 -53.04 -2.49
CA PRO A 35 -1.38 -54.37 -3.04
C PRO A 35 -1.08 -54.40 -4.55
N ALA A 36 -0.49 -55.52 -4.96
CA ALA A 36 -0.20 -55.87 -6.34
C ALA A 36 -1.33 -56.73 -6.95
N ASN A 37 -1.34 -56.71 -8.29
CA ASN A 37 -1.94 -57.64 -9.25
C ASN A 37 -3.41 -57.46 -9.68
N GLY A 38 -3.54 -57.22 -11.00
CA GLY A 38 -4.78 -57.26 -11.78
C GLY A 38 -4.52 -57.07 -13.28
N THR A 39 -3.94 -58.09 -13.91
CA THR A 39 -4.08 -58.49 -15.33
C THR A 39 -3.98 -57.43 -16.45
N SER A 40 -2.80 -57.36 -17.08
CA SER A 40 -2.54 -56.68 -18.34
C SER A 40 -3.11 -57.45 -19.54
N ARG A 41 -4.03 -56.84 -20.30
CA ARG A 41 -4.33 -57.20 -21.70
C ARG A 41 -3.55 -56.28 -22.65
N PRO A 42 -2.90 -56.79 -23.71
CA PRO A 42 -2.14 -55.95 -24.63
C PRO A 42 -3.09 -55.16 -25.55
N ARG A 43 -2.89 -53.84 -25.64
CA ARG A 43 -3.51 -53.00 -26.68
C ARG A 43 -2.67 -53.05 -27.96
N PRO A 44 -3.28 -53.12 -29.16
CA PRO A 44 -2.56 -53.19 -30.41
C PRO A 44 -1.84 -51.87 -30.71
N ARG A 45 -0.60 -52.00 -31.18
CA ARG A 45 0.30 -50.92 -31.55
C ARG A 45 -0.07 -50.43 -32.96
N THR A 46 -0.89 -49.37 -33.03
CA THR A 46 -1.14 -48.66 -34.30
C THR A 46 -0.06 -47.62 -34.51
N THR A 47 0.81 -47.85 -35.49
CA THR A 47 1.74 -46.83 -36.02
C THR A 47 0.93 -45.73 -36.70
N ARG A 48 0.77 -44.59 -36.03
CA ARG A 48 0.23 -43.38 -36.66
C ARG A 48 1.41 -42.47 -36.98
N THR A 49 1.78 -42.46 -38.26
CA THR A 49 2.68 -41.49 -38.87
C THR A 49 2.23 -40.07 -38.54
N ALA A 50 3.17 -39.22 -38.10
CA ALA A 50 2.92 -37.81 -37.91
C ALA A 50 2.65 -37.15 -39.27
N PRO A 51 1.56 -36.38 -39.45
CA PRO A 51 1.42 -35.56 -40.64
C PRO A 51 2.45 -34.43 -40.59
N SER A 52 3.22 -34.32 -41.67
CA SER A 52 4.14 -33.22 -41.97
C SER A 52 3.44 -31.86 -41.86
N ALA A 53 4.12 -30.89 -41.23
CA ALA A 53 3.65 -29.52 -41.10
C ALA A 53 3.38 -28.89 -42.49
N PRO A 54 2.24 -28.22 -42.71
CA PRO A 54 2.04 -27.43 -43.91
C PRO A 54 2.91 -26.17 -43.83
N THR A 55 3.91 -26.10 -44.71
CA THR A 55 4.61 -24.88 -45.10
C THR A 55 3.65 -24.05 -45.94
N SER A 56 2.88 -23.17 -45.30
CA SER A 56 2.38 -21.97 -45.96
C SER A 56 2.56 -20.79 -45.02
N ALA A 57 3.43 -19.86 -45.45
CA ALA A 57 3.51 -18.54 -44.87
C ALA A 57 2.17 -17.84 -45.14
N ALA A 58 1.26 -17.93 -44.18
CA ALA A 58 0.10 -17.06 -44.13
C ALA A 58 0.62 -15.66 -43.79
N THR A 59 0.91 -14.88 -44.83
CA THR A 59 1.02 -13.43 -44.74
C THR A 59 -0.31 -12.93 -44.18
N TRP A 60 -0.31 -12.60 -42.89
CA TRP A 60 -1.31 -11.71 -42.34
C TRP A 60 -1.10 -10.35 -42.99
N ALA A 61 -1.75 -10.13 -44.13
CA ALA A 61 -1.92 -8.80 -44.66
C ALA A 61 -2.65 -8.02 -43.58
N ALA A 62 -1.95 -7.04 -42.99
CA ALA A 62 -2.55 -6.03 -42.17
C ALA A 62 -3.58 -5.32 -43.04
N SER A 63 -4.84 -5.76 -42.95
CA SER A 63 -5.95 -4.92 -43.36
C SER A 63 -5.82 -3.67 -42.53
N GLU A 64 -5.53 -2.55 -43.17
CA GLU A 64 -5.69 -1.22 -42.61
C GLU A 64 -7.17 -1.05 -42.27
N CYS A 65 -7.56 -1.62 -41.12
CA CYS A 65 -8.79 -1.27 -40.46
C CYS A 65 -8.59 0.19 -40.07
N SER A 66 -9.12 1.09 -40.90
CA SER A 66 -9.26 2.50 -40.56
C SER A 66 -10.22 2.58 -39.37
N THR A 67 -9.68 2.31 -38.19
CA THR A 67 -10.27 2.72 -36.94
C THR A 67 -10.14 4.23 -36.97
N ALA A 68 -11.17 4.88 -37.52
CA ALA A 68 -11.49 6.23 -37.12
C ALA A 68 -11.48 6.20 -35.60
N ARG A 69 -10.39 6.70 -35.00
CA ARG A 69 -10.26 6.84 -33.55
C ARG A 69 -11.45 7.69 -33.17
N ARG A 70 -12.48 7.07 -32.58
CA ARG A 70 -13.48 7.83 -31.88
C ARG A 70 -12.74 8.44 -30.72
N ASP A 71 -12.38 9.71 -30.91
CA ASP A 71 -11.88 10.55 -29.86
C ASP A 71 -12.99 10.65 -28.81
N TYR A 72 -12.94 9.76 -27.82
CA TYR A 72 -13.72 9.89 -26.59
C TYR A 72 -13.04 10.85 -25.62
N GLY A 73 -11.96 11.51 -26.04
CA GLY A 73 -11.52 12.76 -25.46
C GLY A 73 -12.60 13.79 -25.71
N GLN A 74 -13.44 14.02 -24.71
CA GLN A 74 -13.98 15.35 -24.50
C GLN A 74 -12.91 16.08 -23.67
N PRO A 75 -12.03 16.90 -24.28
CA PRO A 75 -11.21 17.81 -23.50
C PRO A 75 -12.14 18.90 -22.97
N GLY A 76 -12.23 19.06 -21.66
CA GLY A 76 -12.89 20.25 -21.08
C GLY A 76 -14.17 20.04 -20.27
N ARG A 77 -14.31 18.93 -19.54
CA ARG A 77 -15.11 18.94 -18.29
C ARG A 77 -14.20 18.70 -17.10
N THR A 78 -13.33 19.66 -16.84
CA THR A 78 -12.66 19.83 -15.55
C THR A 78 -13.66 20.45 -14.57
N SER A 79 -14.04 19.65 -13.55
CA SER A 79 -14.85 19.95 -12.36
C SER A 79 -16.02 18.96 -12.27
N ALA A 80 -16.19 18.18 -11.18
CA ALA A 80 -17.00 18.72 -10.09
C ALA A 80 -16.89 18.00 -8.71
N VAL A 81 -15.94 17.07 -8.48
CA VAL A 81 -15.78 16.48 -7.13
C VAL A 81 -14.42 16.82 -6.53
N THR A 82 -13.32 16.45 -7.19
CA THR A 82 -11.97 16.79 -6.67
C THR A 82 -11.69 18.29 -6.71
N GLY A 83 -12.27 19.03 -7.68
CA GLY A 83 -12.14 20.49 -7.76
C GLY A 83 -12.93 21.26 -6.70
N ALA A 84 -13.78 20.58 -5.92
CA ALA A 84 -14.46 21.17 -4.77
C ALA A 84 -13.63 21.04 -3.48
N TRP A 85 -12.70 20.09 -3.41
CA TRP A 85 -11.85 19.89 -2.24
C TRP A 85 -10.77 20.96 -2.21
N LYS A 86 -10.79 21.77 -1.16
CA LYS A 86 -9.78 22.80 -0.87
C LYS A 86 -8.64 22.24 -0.02
N ARG A 87 -8.91 21.22 0.79
CA ARG A 87 -7.96 20.60 1.72
C ARG A 87 -7.99 19.08 1.64
N ALA A 88 -6.86 18.49 1.28
CA ALA A 88 -6.68 17.04 1.23
C ALA A 88 -5.61 16.58 2.21
N LEU A 89 -5.96 15.63 3.08
CA LEU A 89 -5.03 15.02 4.03
C LEU A 89 -4.58 13.65 3.51
N VAL A 90 -3.28 13.39 3.51
CA VAL A 90 -2.69 12.09 3.20
C VAL A 90 -2.06 11.52 4.46
N LEU A 91 -2.55 10.37 4.89
CA LEU A 91 -2.05 9.63 6.05
C LEU A 91 -1.16 8.50 5.55
N ALA A 92 0.15 8.60 5.76
CA ALA A 92 1.14 7.62 5.34
C ALA A 92 1.74 6.92 6.56
N PRO A 93 1.48 5.63 6.79
CA PRO A 93 2.07 4.89 7.91
C PRO A 93 3.59 4.99 7.92
N HIS A 94 4.22 4.76 6.77
CA HIS A 94 5.64 4.98 6.51
C HIS A 94 5.85 6.04 5.44
N THR A 95 7.09 6.52 5.33
CA THR A 95 7.45 7.69 4.53
C THR A 95 7.12 7.60 3.05
N ASP A 96 7.07 6.41 2.43
CA ASP A 96 6.82 6.23 0.99
C ASP A 96 5.39 5.80 0.63
N ASP A 97 4.55 5.49 1.61
CA ASP A 97 3.23 4.89 1.38
C ASP A 97 2.28 5.82 0.63
N GLY A 98 2.28 7.11 0.99
CA GLY A 98 1.38 8.09 0.37
C GLY A 98 1.69 8.26 -1.11
N GLU A 99 2.97 8.33 -1.48
CA GLU A 99 3.44 8.45 -2.85
C GLU A 99 3.15 7.18 -3.65
N LEU A 100 3.41 6.00 -3.07
CA LEU A 100 3.09 4.71 -3.68
C LEU A 100 1.59 4.60 -3.98
N GLY A 101 0.75 4.95 -3.01
CA GLY A 101 -0.70 4.79 -3.12
C GLY A 101 -1.40 5.87 -3.94
N CYS A 102 -1.02 7.13 -3.77
CA CYS A 102 -1.77 8.26 -4.33
C CYS A 102 -0.93 9.45 -4.81
N GLY A 103 0.36 9.24 -5.14
CA GLY A 103 1.26 10.31 -5.60
C GLY A 103 0.78 11.07 -6.83
N GLY A 104 0.14 10.39 -7.80
CA GLY A 104 -0.40 11.06 -8.99
C GLY A 104 -1.59 11.94 -8.64
N THR A 105 -2.45 11.45 -7.74
CA THR A 105 -3.60 12.17 -7.19
C THR A 105 -3.14 13.40 -6.41
N MET A 106 -2.12 13.28 -5.55
CA MET A 106 -1.54 14.42 -4.85
C MET A 106 -1.06 15.50 -5.83
N ALA A 107 -0.27 15.11 -6.83
CA ALA A 107 0.22 16.03 -7.86
C ALA A 107 -0.94 16.75 -8.59
N ARG A 108 -2.00 16.01 -8.94
CA ARG A 108 -3.21 16.57 -9.57
C ARG A 108 -3.97 17.53 -8.66
N LEU A 109 -4.08 17.21 -7.37
CA LEU A 109 -4.77 18.06 -6.39
C LEU A 109 -4.01 19.37 -6.17
N VAL A 110 -2.68 19.30 -6.02
CA VAL A 110 -1.81 20.49 -5.93
C VAL A 110 -1.96 21.36 -7.19
N GLU A 111 -1.93 20.78 -8.38
CA GLU A 111 -2.15 21.52 -9.64
C GLU A 111 -3.53 22.20 -9.68
N GLY A 112 -4.55 21.54 -9.12
CA GLY A 112 -5.90 22.09 -8.98
C GLY A 112 -6.06 23.16 -7.89
N GLY A 113 -4.99 23.54 -7.18
CA GLY A 113 -5.02 24.53 -6.10
C GLY A 113 -5.53 24.00 -4.76
N CYS A 114 -5.60 22.67 -4.58
CA CYS A 114 -5.91 22.05 -3.31
C CYS A 114 -4.69 22.14 -2.37
N GLU A 115 -4.90 22.53 -1.12
CA GLU A 115 -3.88 22.42 -0.08
C GLU A 115 -3.77 20.94 0.33
N VAL A 116 -2.67 20.30 -0.07
CA VAL A 116 -2.39 18.91 0.30
C VAL A 116 -1.47 18.89 1.52
N ARG A 117 -1.91 18.24 2.60
CA ARG A 117 -1.11 18.01 3.82
C ARG A 117 -0.74 16.53 3.89
N TYR A 118 0.54 16.25 4.08
CA TYR A 118 1.09 14.90 4.17
C TYR A 118 1.56 14.61 5.60
N VAL A 119 1.13 13.49 6.18
CA VAL A 119 1.55 13.07 7.51
C VAL A 119 2.15 11.67 7.45
N ALA A 120 3.46 11.57 7.67
CA ALA A 120 4.17 10.31 7.88
C ALA A 120 4.21 9.97 9.37
N PHE A 121 3.86 8.74 9.76
CA PHE A 121 3.85 8.33 11.17
C PHE A 121 5.16 7.70 11.64
N SER A 122 5.95 7.14 10.72
CA SER A 122 7.25 6.55 11.03
C SER A 122 8.23 6.76 9.90
N ILE A 123 9.47 7.09 10.24
CA ILE A 123 10.60 7.08 9.30
C ILE A 123 11.20 5.68 9.12
N ALA A 124 10.56 4.65 9.68
CA ALA A 124 10.89 3.24 9.48
C ALA A 124 12.40 2.91 9.54
N THR A 125 13.15 3.52 10.47
CA THR A 125 14.62 3.40 10.54
C THR A 125 15.12 1.95 10.57
N ARG A 126 14.36 1.02 11.17
CA ARG A 126 14.70 -0.42 11.18
C ARG A 126 14.59 -1.11 9.81
N SER A 127 13.95 -0.47 8.84
CA SER A 127 13.79 -0.93 7.47
C SER A 127 14.87 -0.35 6.54
N LEU A 128 15.77 0.50 7.04
CA LEU A 128 16.92 0.98 6.28
C LEU A 128 17.91 -0.16 6.00
N PRO A 129 18.41 -0.29 4.76
CA PRO A 129 19.55 -1.13 4.48
C PRO A 129 20.80 -0.69 5.28
N PRO A 130 21.74 -1.60 5.55
CA PRO A 130 23.01 -1.22 6.16
C PRO A 130 23.75 -0.15 5.34
N GLY A 131 24.34 0.84 6.03
CA GLY A 131 25.16 1.90 5.41
C GLY A 131 24.42 3.22 5.16
N PHE A 132 23.13 3.30 5.46
CA PHE A 132 22.38 4.55 5.48
C PHE A 132 22.34 5.16 6.88
N GLU A 133 22.35 6.50 6.93
CA GLU A 133 22.18 7.24 8.19
C GLU A 133 20.74 7.08 8.73
N PRO A 134 20.53 7.08 10.06
CA PRO A 134 19.21 6.84 10.65
C PRO A 134 18.11 7.80 10.19
N ASP A 135 18.48 9.02 9.78
CA ASP A 135 17.58 10.08 9.34
C ASP A 135 17.27 10.05 7.83
N THR A 136 17.84 9.09 7.09
CA THR A 136 17.80 9.06 5.62
C THR A 136 16.35 9.13 5.10
N LEU A 137 15.45 8.31 5.62
CA LEU A 137 14.05 8.29 5.17
C LEU A 137 13.31 9.60 5.47
N ALA A 138 13.68 10.31 6.54
CA ALA A 138 13.14 11.64 6.84
C ALA A 138 13.57 12.71 5.83
N ARG A 139 14.78 12.57 5.25
CA ARG A 139 15.27 13.44 4.18
C ARG A 139 14.62 13.06 2.84
N GLU A 140 14.55 11.76 2.54
CA GLU A 140 13.96 11.27 1.29
C GLU A 140 12.48 11.65 1.16
N VAL A 141 11.67 11.57 2.22
CA VAL A 141 10.26 12.00 2.17
C VAL A 141 10.08 13.48 1.92
N ARG A 142 10.93 14.33 2.50
CA ARG A 142 10.90 15.77 2.27
C ARG A 142 11.20 16.09 0.80
N GLU A 143 12.16 15.40 0.21
CA GLU A 143 12.46 15.53 -1.22
C GLU A 143 11.31 14.99 -2.09
N ALA A 144 10.73 13.84 -1.73
CA ALA A 144 9.64 13.22 -2.46
C ALA A 144 8.37 14.10 -2.47
N THR A 145 7.96 14.64 -1.33
CA THR A 145 6.79 15.53 -1.26
C THR A 145 7.03 16.85 -1.99
N ALA A 146 8.26 17.36 -2.00
CA ALA A 146 8.63 18.54 -2.79
C ALA A 146 8.48 18.28 -4.30
N GLU A 147 8.83 17.11 -4.81
CA GLU A 147 8.60 16.72 -6.22
C GLU A 147 7.10 16.71 -6.57
N LEU A 148 6.23 16.37 -5.61
CA LEU A 148 4.77 16.44 -5.74
C LEU A 148 4.20 17.86 -5.56
N GLY A 149 5.03 18.83 -5.18
CA GLY A 149 4.65 20.24 -5.02
C GLY A 149 3.97 20.52 -3.70
N ILE A 150 4.13 19.62 -2.73
CA ILE A 150 3.68 19.81 -1.36
C ILE A 150 4.77 20.62 -0.66
N PRO A 151 4.45 21.81 -0.12
CA PRO A 151 5.44 22.64 0.55
C PRO A 151 5.83 22.02 1.89
N GLU A 152 7.03 22.32 2.39
CA GLU A 152 7.59 21.67 3.59
C GLU A 152 6.73 21.91 4.84
N GLU A 153 6.11 23.08 4.96
CA GLU A 153 5.18 23.39 6.05
C GLU A 153 3.91 22.52 6.07
N SER A 154 3.58 21.87 4.94
CA SER A 154 2.47 20.92 4.81
C SER A 154 2.90 19.46 4.99
N LEU A 155 4.18 19.22 5.31
CA LEU A 155 4.70 17.89 5.64
C LEU A 155 4.90 17.79 7.16
N THR A 156 4.27 16.78 7.77
CA THR A 156 4.55 16.37 9.15
C THR A 156 5.16 14.98 9.14
N VAL A 157 6.31 14.81 9.80
CA VAL A 157 6.99 13.52 9.95
C VAL A 157 7.14 13.20 11.42
N HIS A 158 6.46 12.16 11.87
CA HIS A 158 6.67 11.55 13.18
C HIS A 158 7.65 10.38 13.09
N ASP A 159 8.18 9.98 14.24
CA ASP A 159 9.11 8.85 14.38
C ASP A 159 8.56 7.84 15.39
N PHE A 160 7.37 7.31 15.11
CA PHE A 160 6.90 6.12 15.83
C PHE A 160 7.72 4.91 15.38
N ASP A 161 8.05 4.03 16.33
CA ASP A 161 8.80 2.82 16.01
C ASP A 161 7.99 1.91 15.08
N VAL A 162 8.61 1.49 13.99
CA VAL A 162 7.96 0.67 12.96
C VAL A 162 7.55 -0.69 13.52
N ARG A 163 6.42 -1.21 13.04
CA ARG A 163 5.79 -2.47 13.49
C ARG A 163 5.24 -2.41 14.93
N THR A 164 5.09 -1.21 15.51
CA THR A 164 4.58 -1.03 16.88
C THR A 164 3.31 -0.16 16.96
N PHE A 165 2.70 0.17 15.81
CA PHE A 165 1.52 1.02 15.80
C PHE A 165 0.33 0.41 16.55
N PRO A 166 0.05 -0.92 16.51
CA PRO A 166 -1.01 -1.51 17.31
C PRO A 166 -0.89 -1.21 18.81
N GLU A 167 0.32 -1.20 19.36
CA GLU A 167 0.61 -0.86 20.75
C GLU A 167 0.44 0.64 21.04
N ARG A 168 0.60 1.49 20.01
CA ARG A 168 0.51 2.95 20.07
C ARG A 168 -0.79 3.51 19.52
N ARG A 169 -1.81 2.66 19.30
CA ARG A 169 -3.06 3.06 18.62
C ARG A 169 -3.78 4.25 19.24
N GLN A 170 -3.74 4.37 20.58
CA GLN A 170 -4.43 5.45 21.28
C GLN A 170 -3.71 6.78 21.08
N ASP A 171 -2.37 6.78 21.14
CA ASP A 171 -1.56 7.97 20.88
C ASP A 171 -1.71 8.43 19.42
N LEU A 172 -1.73 7.48 18.49
CA LEU A 172 -2.00 7.75 17.07
C LEU A 172 -3.39 8.35 16.87
N LEU A 173 -4.43 7.80 17.51
CA LEU A 173 -5.77 8.38 17.45
C LEU A 173 -5.80 9.81 17.99
N GLU A 174 -5.14 10.09 19.11
CA GLU A 174 -5.09 11.44 19.69
C GLU A 174 -4.44 12.45 18.75
N LEU A 175 -3.36 12.06 18.05
CA LEU A 175 -2.75 12.87 16.99
C LEU A 175 -3.74 13.14 15.85
N LEU A 176 -4.44 12.12 15.36
CA LEU A 176 -5.40 12.26 14.26
C LEU A 176 -6.62 13.13 14.66
N VAL A 177 -7.09 13.02 15.91
CA VAL A 177 -8.17 13.87 16.44
C VAL A 177 -7.71 15.32 16.55
N ALA A 178 -6.50 15.57 17.06
CA ALA A 178 -5.94 16.92 17.11
C ALA A 178 -5.82 17.53 15.71
N LEU A 179 -5.40 16.74 14.71
CA LEU A 179 -5.31 17.18 13.32
C LEU A 179 -6.69 17.51 12.72
N TRP A 180 -7.72 16.75 13.06
CA TRP A 180 -9.10 17.09 12.69
C TRP A 180 -9.53 18.43 13.28
N ASP A 181 -9.26 18.65 14.57
CA ASP A 181 -9.65 19.87 15.27
C ASP A 181 -8.90 21.10 14.74
N GLU A 182 -7.66 20.93 14.27
CA GLU A 182 -6.83 21.99 13.69
C GLU A 182 -7.22 22.36 12.25
N TRP A 183 -7.34 21.38 11.35
CA TRP A 183 -7.27 21.63 9.90
C TRP A 183 -8.50 21.19 9.09
N GLN A 184 -9.35 20.29 9.61
CA GLN A 184 -10.62 19.86 9.01
C GLN A 184 -10.57 19.58 7.47
N PRO A 185 -9.95 18.48 7.03
CA PRO A 185 -9.84 18.13 5.61
C PRO A 185 -11.19 17.86 4.94
N ASP A 186 -11.30 18.19 3.65
CA ASP A 186 -12.46 17.84 2.80
C ASP A 186 -12.37 16.37 2.32
N VAL A 187 -11.16 15.83 2.27
CA VAL A 187 -10.88 14.44 1.92
C VAL A 187 -9.66 13.92 2.69
N VAL A 188 -9.73 12.66 3.11
CA VAL A 188 -8.60 11.93 3.69
C VAL A 188 -8.27 10.72 2.83
N PHE A 189 -7.00 10.65 2.42
CA PHE A 189 -6.39 9.48 1.79
C PHE A 189 -5.62 8.70 2.86
N GLN A 190 -5.89 7.42 2.98
CA GLN A 190 -5.24 6.52 3.93
C GLN A 190 -5.03 5.15 3.28
N PRO A 191 -4.22 4.24 3.84
CA PRO A 191 -4.14 2.88 3.31
C PRO A 191 -5.50 2.19 3.31
N SER A 192 -5.66 1.25 2.39
CA SER A 192 -6.79 0.33 2.40
C SER A 192 -6.87 -0.46 3.72
N HIS A 193 -8.08 -0.66 4.22
CA HIS A 193 -8.38 -1.56 5.33
C HIS A 193 -8.11 -3.03 5.04
N HIS A 194 -7.95 -3.39 3.76
CA HIS A 194 -7.58 -4.73 3.30
C HIS A 194 -6.07 -4.89 3.15
N ASP A 195 -5.28 -3.88 3.53
CA ASP A 195 -3.83 -3.98 3.66
C ASP A 195 -3.51 -4.91 4.86
N VAL A 196 -2.62 -5.88 4.65
CA VAL A 196 -2.25 -6.85 5.70
C VAL A 196 -1.15 -6.36 6.65
N HIS A 197 -0.51 -5.23 6.36
CA HIS A 197 0.52 -4.64 7.21
C HIS A 197 -0.12 -4.00 8.45
N GLN A 198 0.28 -4.42 9.64
CA GLN A 198 -0.34 -4.02 10.91
C GLN A 198 -0.29 -2.51 11.20
N ASP A 199 0.79 -1.84 10.76
CA ASP A 199 0.89 -0.38 10.88
C ASP A 199 -0.16 0.32 9.98
N HIS A 200 -0.37 -0.19 8.77
CA HIS A 200 -1.32 0.36 7.81
C HIS A 200 -2.75 0.16 8.33
N GLN A 201 -3.04 -1.04 8.84
CA GLN A 201 -4.31 -1.35 9.49
C GLN A 201 -4.62 -0.40 10.65
N THR A 202 -3.61 -0.08 11.47
CA THR A 202 -3.79 0.81 12.62
C THR A 202 -4.14 2.22 12.14
N ILE A 203 -3.35 2.81 11.23
CA ILE A 203 -3.64 4.15 10.69
C ILE A 203 -4.99 4.19 9.98
N ALA A 204 -5.32 3.18 9.17
CA ALA A 204 -6.59 3.11 8.47
C ALA A 204 -7.79 3.06 9.44
N GLN A 205 -7.70 2.24 10.50
CA GLN A 205 -8.75 2.12 11.52
C GLN A 205 -8.90 3.39 12.36
N GLU A 206 -7.81 3.99 12.80
CA GLU A 206 -7.87 5.21 13.60
C GLU A 206 -8.25 6.43 12.74
N GLY A 207 -7.85 6.46 11.47
CA GLY A 207 -8.26 7.45 10.48
C GLY A 207 -9.77 7.44 10.23
N LEU A 208 -10.40 6.26 10.08
CA LEU A 208 -11.87 6.18 10.01
C LEU A 208 -12.55 6.77 11.24
N ARG A 209 -11.98 6.57 12.44
CA ARG A 209 -12.57 7.06 13.69
C ARG A 209 -12.45 8.58 13.82
N ALA A 210 -11.27 9.12 13.52
CA ALA A 210 -10.98 10.55 13.61
C ALA A 210 -11.73 11.36 12.54
N PHE A 211 -11.71 10.89 11.29
CA PHE A 211 -12.18 11.65 10.13
C PHE A 211 -13.57 11.26 9.63
N LYS A 212 -14.36 10.53 10.43
CA LYS A 212 -15.72 10.05 10.07
C LYS A 212 -16.70 11.12 9.56
N ARG A 213 -16.39 12.40 9.69
CA ARG A 213 -17.26 13.52 9.28
C ARG A 213 -16.96 14.04 7.88
N THR A 214 -15.96 13.49 7.19
CA THR A 214 -15.52 13.92 5.85
C THR A 214 -15.40 12.75 4.88
N THR A 215 -14.98 13.02 3.63
CA THR A 215 -14.71 11.97 2.63
C THR A 215 -13.46 11.19 3.02
N ILE A 216 -13.52 9.85 2.92
CA ILE A 216 -12.38 8.97 3.23
C ILE A 216 -12.20 7.94 2.13
N LEU A 217 -11.00 7.95 1.55
CA LEU A 217 -10.58 7.08 0.45
C LEU A 217 -9.36 6.25 0.87
N GLY A 218 -9.44 4.94 0.61
CA GLY A 218 -8.37 3.98 0.86
C GLY A 218 -7.51 3.75 -0.38
N TYR A 219 -6.22 4.09 -0.35
CA TYR A 219 -5.29 3.79 -1.44
C TYR A 219 -4.73 2.37 -1.35
N GLU A 220 -4.35 1.80 -2.50
CA GLU A 220 -3.65 0.52 -2.58
C GLU A 220 -2.16 0.66 -2.26
N VAL A 221 -1.57 -0.35 -1.65
CA VAL A 221 -0.12 -0.44 -1.42
C VAL A 221 0.41 -1.76 -2.00
N PRO A 222 1.56 -1.77 -2.70
CA PRO A 222 2.08 -2.97 -3.36
C PRO A 222 2.21 -4.19 -2.44
N TRP A 223 1.80 -5.38 -2.94
CA TRP A 223 1.86 -6.70 -2.27
C TRP A 223 0.96 -6.83 -1.01
N ASN A 224 0.58 -5.76 -0.34
CA ASN A 224 -0.18 -5.89 0.90
C ASN A 224 -1.68 -6.18 0.71
N ASN A 225 -2.25 -5.87 -0.45
CA ASN A 225 -3.67 -6.08 -0.73
C ASN A 225 -3.90 -7.42 -1.48
N PHE A 226 -4.50 -8.41 -0.81
CA PHE A 226 -4.96 -9.66 -1.45
C PHE A 226 -6.37 -9.57 -2.03
N ASP A 227 -7.13 -8.59 -1.54
CA ASP A 227 -8.44 -8.20 -2.04
C ASP A 227 -8.48 -6.67 -2.05
N PHE A 228 -9.04 -6.09 -3.11
CA PHE A 228 -9.15 -4.65 -3.26
C PHE A 228 -10.44 -4.30 -4.02
N SER A 229 -11.26 -3.47 -3.40
CA SER A 229 -12.52 -3.01 -4.01
C SER A 229 -12.27 -1.73 -4.79
N TYR A 230 -12.40 -1.79 -6.11
CA TYR A 230 -12.27 -0.61 -6.97
C TYR A 230 -13.52 0.29 -6.87
N GLY A 231 -13.53 1.20 -5.89
CA GLY A 231 -14.69 2.04 -5.57
C GLY A 231 -14.69 3.41 -6.24
N ALA A 232 -13.53 4.02 -6.38
CA ALA A 232 -13.35 5.32 -7.02
C ALA A 232 -12.07 5.35 -7.85
N TYR A 233 -12.05 6.23 -8.85
CA TYR A 233 -10.90 6.47 -9.72
C TYR A 233 -10.66 7.96 -9.85
N ILE A 234 -9.42 8.37 -9.67
CA ILE A 234 -8.97 9.72 -9.98
C ILE A 234 -8.16 9.63 -11.26
N SER A 235 -8.71 10.17 -12.35
CA SER A 235 -8.00 10.19 -13.63
C SER A 235 -6.72 11.00 -13.49
N LEU A 236 -5.70 10.66 -14.27
CA LEU A 236 -4.42 11.33 -14.27
C LEU A 236 -4.02 11.70 -15.69
N GLU A 237 -3.24 12.77 -15.81
CA GLU A 237 -2.52 13.13 -17.01
C GLU A 237 -1.09 12.61 -16.89
N LYS A 238 -0.37 12.56 -18.02
CA LYS A 238 0.97 11.97 -18.09
C LYS A 238 1.92 12.60 -17.07
N HIS A 239 1.89 13.93 -16.93
CA HIS A 239 2.79 14.66 -16.02
C HIS A 239 2.49 14.38 -14.54
N HIS A 240 1.24 14.07 -14.17
CA HIS A 240 0.95 13.63 -12.79
C HIS A 240 1.67 12.32 -12.46
N VAL A 241 1.71 11.38 -13.41
CA VAL A 241 2.42 10.10 -13.24
C VAL A 241 3.94 10.32 -13.24
N GLU A 242 4.45 11.22 -14.09
CA GLU A 242 5.87 11.62 -14.10
C GLU A 242 6.30 12.17 -12.74
N ARG A 243 5.49 13.03 -12.11
CA ARG A 243 5.77 13.55 -10.76
C ARG A 243 5.75 12.47 -9.69
N LYS A 244 4.79 11.52 -9.75
CA LYS A 244 4.78 10.35 -8.86
C LYS A 244 6.06 9.53 -8.98
N VAL A 245 6.51 9.28 -10.22
CA VAL A 245 7.76 8.54 -10.48
C VAL A 245 8.97 9.33 -9.95
N ALA A 246 9.02 10.65 -10.18
CA ALA A 246 10.11 11.50 -9.70
C ALA A 246 10.17 11.52 -8.16
N ALA A 247 9.02 11.59 -7.49
CA ALA A 247 8.92 11.52 -6.03
C ALA A 247 9.42 10.17 -5.49
N LEU A 248 8.97 9.05 -6.07
CA LEU A 248 9.41 7.71 -5.65
C LEU A 248 10.90 7.46 -5.91
N ALA A 249 11.50 8.13 -6.89
CA ALA A 249 12.94 8.05 -7.15
C ALA A 249 13.79 8.72 -6.05
N ARG A 250 13.20 9.55 -5.17
CA ARG A 250 13.91 10.18 -4.04
C ARG A 250 14.22 9.21 -2.91
N TYR A 251 13.50 8.09 -2.83
CA TYR A 251 13.79 7.02 -1.87
C TYR A 251 14.97 6.15 -2.33
N ALA A 252 16.17 6.72 -2.41
CA ALA A 252 17.40 6.02 -2.81
C ALA A 252 17.64 4.77 -1.94
N SER A 253 17.34 4.86 -0.65
CA SER A 253 17.44 3.77 0.31
C SER A 253 16.49 2.59 0.02
N GLN A 254 15.36 2.84 -0.67
CA GLN A 254 14.33 1.83 -0.95
C GLN A 254 14.35 1.28 -2.38
N GLN A 255 15.27 1.73 -3.25
CA GLN A 255 15.33 1.31 -4.67
C GLN A 255 15.57 -0.20 -4.89
N HIS A 256 16.01 -0.92 -3.86
CA HIS A 256 16.18 -2.38 -3.91
C HIS A 256 14.84 -3.13 -3.97
N ARG A 257 13.71 -2.47 -3.68
CA ARG A 257 12.37 -3.05 -3.72
C ARG A 257 11.86 -3.13 -5.16
N ARG A 258 11.21 -4.23 -5.53
CA ARG A 258 10.69 -4.43 -6.91
C ARG A 258 9.65 -3.39 -7.32
N TYR A 259 8.85 -2.90 -6.36
CA TYR A 259 7.82 -1.89 -6.59
C TYR A 259 8.37 -0.47 -6.73
N ALA A 260 9.67 -0.23 -6.43
CA ALA A 260 10.32 1.04 -6.72
C ALA A 260 10.62 1.24 -8.22
N ASN A 261 10.44 0.20 -9.04
CA ASN A 261 10.63 0.29 -10.49
C ASN A 261 9.61 1.29 -11.10
N PRO A 262 10.07 2.33 -11.82
CA PRO A 262 9.18 3.28 -12.51
C PRO A 262 8.17 2.62 -13.45
N GLU A 263 8.53 1.53 -14.13
CA GLU A 263 7.62 0.82 -15.02
C GLU A 263 6.43 0.22 -14.27
N TYR A 264 6.63 -0.22 -13.03
CA TYR A 264 5.52 -0.71 -12.20
C TYR A 264 4.49 0.40 -11.97
N VAL A 265 4.94 1.62 -11.64
CA VAL A 265 4.08 2.79 -11.43
C VAL A 265 3.29 3.15 -12.69
N TRP A 266 3.97 3.21 -13.84
CA TRP A 266 3.32 3.48 -15.13
C TRP A 266 2.29 2.42 -15.50
N ASN A 267 2.64 1.14 -15.36
CA ASN A 267 1.77 0.04 -15.72
C ASN A 267 0.53 0.00 -14.82
N LEU A 268 0.69 0.20 -13.52
CA LEU A 268 -0.43 0.23 -12.58
C LEU A 268 -1.39 1.39 -12.85
N ALA A 269 -0.85 2.58 -13.08
CA ALA A 269 -1.66 3.75 -13.45
C ALA A 269 -2.44 3.51 -14.76
N ARG A 270 -1.85 2.80 -15.72
CA ARG A 270 -2.50 2.44 -17.00
C ARG A 270 -3.59 1.39 -16.81
N VAL A 271 -3.36 0.36 -15.98
CA VAL A 271 -4.39 -0.64 -15.63
C VAL A 271 -5.63 0.05 -15.07
N HIS A 272 -5.45 0.93 -14.09
CA HIS A 272 -6.57 1.66 -13.49
C HIS A 272 -7.20 2.67 -14.43
N GLY A 273 -6.41 3.31 -15.30
CA GLY A 273 -6.93 4.19 -16.36
C GLY A 273 -7.87 3.43 -17.29
N VAL A 274 -7.46 2.26 -17.76
CA VAL A 274 -8.25 1.41 -18.67
C VAL A 274 -9.57 0.97 -18.03
N ASN A 275 -9.60 0.69 -16.73
CA ASN A 275 -10.83 0.33 -16.00
C ASN A 275 -11.95 1.38 -16.15
N VAL A 276 -11.60 2.65 -16.38
CA VAL A 276 -12.55 3.78 -16.53
C VAL A 276 -12.41 4.53 -17.86
N ASN A 277 -11.84 3.90 -18.88
CA ASN A 277 -11.64 4.49 -20.21
C ASN A 277 -10.89 5.84 -20.18
N ARG A 278 -9.77 5.85 -19.45
CA ARG A 278 -8.78 6.93 -19.35
C ARG A 278 -7.39 6.36 -19.63
N GLU A 279 -6.43 7.23 -19.94
CA GLU A 279 -5.05 6.78 -20.17
C GLU A 279 -4.38 6.36 -18.87
N TYR A 280 -4.53 7.16 -17.81
CA TYR A 280 -4.00 6.89 -16.48
C TYR A 280 -5.05 7.21 -15.42
N ALA A 281 -5.03 6.45 -14.32
CA ALA A 281 -5.77 6.76 -13.10
C ALA A 281 -5.09 6.12 -11.89
N GLU A 282 -5.42 6.61 -10.70
CA GLU A 282 -5.26 5.86 -9.46
C GLU A 282 -6.63 5.42 -8.96
N CYS A 283 -6.69 4.24 -8.35
CA CYS A 283 -7.92 3.68 -7.81
C CYS A 283 -7.94 3.75 -6.28
N PHE A 284 -9.15 3.84 -5.73
CA PHE A 284 -9.37 3.97 -4.30
C PHE A 284 -10.55 3.10 -3.85
N GLN A 285 -10.43 2.54 -2.65
CA GLN A 285 -11.57 2.10 -1.89
C GLN A 285 -12.33 3.30 -1.32
N VAL A 286 -13.65 3.22 -1.32
CA VAL A 286 -14.51 4.29 -0.80
C VAL A 286 -15.10 3.84 0.52
N TYR A 287 -14.75 4.50 1.62
CA TYR A 287 -15.36 4.26 2.92
C TYR A 287 -16.48 5.24 3.24
N ARG A 288 -16.32 6.49 2.81
CA ARG A 288 -17.33 7.54 2.95
C ARG A 288 -17.12 8.61 1.88
N ILE A 289 -18.23 9.09 1.33
CA ILE A 289 -18.28 10.28 0.48
C ILE A 289 -19.18 11.30 1.17
N VAL A 290 -18.69 12.52 1.31
CA VAL A 290 -19.45 13.70 1.76
C VAL A 290 -19.29 14.75 0.66
N VAL A 291 -20.40 15.10 0.00
CA VAL A 291 -20.47 16.04 -1.13
C VAL A 291 -21.59 17.05 -0.92
#